data_AF-B3CU50-F1
#
_entry.id   AF-B3CU50-F1
#
_cell.length_a   1.000
_cell.length_b   1.000
_cell.length_c   1.000
_cell.angle_alpha   90.00
_cell.angle_beta   90.00
_cell.angle_gamma   90.00
#
_symmetry.space_group_name_H-M   'P 1'
#
loop_
_entity.id
_entity.type
_entity.pdbx_description
1 polymer ?
#
loop_
_entity_poly.entity_id
_entity_poly.type
_entity_poly.pdbx_seq_one_letter_code
_entity_poly.pdbx_strand_id
1 'polypeptide(L)'
;MLEYMLKHIHQRDMLKLWEEFLIKFKHVLILDKEKGYVYLRSFLWYTDTKLLESQQPELEQVLAKYLSEEEKSNIMRTIAAKYIDEGRAEGRAEGIKLGETKGKAEGRAEGRAEAARGLARNLLKAGFSVEFISENTGLSKEEVINLKNNIEY
;
A
#
# COMPACT_ATOMS: atom_id res chain seq x y z
N MET A 1 13.90 -5.63 28.70
CA MET A 1 12.56 -5.56 28.07
C MET A 1 12.55 -6.24 26.70
N LEU A 2 13.34 -5.78 25.72
CA LEU A 2 13.32 -6.33 24.36
C LEU A 2 13.57 -7.85 24.29
N GLU A 3 14.61 -8.36 24.97
CA GLU A 3 14.91 -9.81 24.98
C GLU A 3 13.73 -10.64 25.54
N TYR A 4 13.06 -10.13 26.58
CA TYR A 4 11.88 -10.79 27.13
C TYR A 4 10.74 -10.79 26.13
N MET A 5 10.47 -9.67 25.47
CA MET A 5 9.46 -9.62 24.40
C MET A 5 9.74 -10.68 23.34
N LEU A 6 10.97 -10.76 22.82
CA LEU A 6 11.34 -11.71 21.78
C LEU A 6 11.23 -13.17 22.23
N LYS A 7 11.60 -13.48 23.47
CA LYS A 7 11.46 -14.84 24.04
C LYS A 7 10.00 -15.26 24.19
N HIS A 8 9.10 -14.31 24.42
CA HIS A 8 7.71 -14.57 24.76
C HIS A 8 6.73 -14.24 23.61
N ILE A 9 7.22 -13.74 22.47
CA ILE A 9 6.42 -13.25 21.33
C ILE A 9 5.53 -14.32 20.66
N HIS A 10 5.79 -15.60 20.95
CA HIS A 10 5.03 -16.75 20.44
C HIS A 10 3.93 -17.24 21.40
N GLN A 11 3.79 -16.65 22.59
CA GLN A 11 2.67 -16.97 23.48
C GLN A 11 1.35 -16.69 22.76
N ARG A 12 0.35 -17.58 22.94
CA ARG A 12 -0.97 -17.42 22.29
C ARG A 12 -1.84 -16.39 23.01
N ASP A 13 -1.71 -16.30 24.32
CA ASP A 13 -2.48 -15.37 25.15
C ASP A 13 -1.70 -14.06 25.31
N MET A 14 -2.05 -13.08 24.47
CA MET A 14 -1.40 -11.77 24.47
C MET A 14 -1.73 -10.98 25.73
N LEU A 15 -2.95 -11.07 26.27
CA LEU A 15 -3.34 -10.33 27.47
C LEU A 15 -2.53 -10.79 28.68
N LYS A 16 -2.34 -12.10 28.82
CA LYS A 16 -1.46 -12.65 29.86
C LYS A 16 -0.01 -12.19 29.71
N LEU A 17 0.51 -12.18 28.48
CA LEU A 17 1.86 -11.67 28.22
C LEU A 17 1.97 -10.18 28.57
N TRP A 18 0.95 -9.38 28.29
CA TRP A 18 0.87 -7.97 28.71
C TRP A 18 0.93 -7.80 30.22
N GLU A 19 0.13 -8.57 30.96
CA GLU A 19 0.17 -8.55 32.42
C GLU A 19 1.54 -8.95 32.97
N GLU A 20 2.10 -10.07 32.50
CA GLU A 20 3.43 -10.54 32.91
C GLU A 20 4.53 -9.51 32.59
N PHE A 21 4.46 -8.87 31.41
CA PHE A 21 5.40 -7.85 30.99
C PHE A 21 5.36 -6.62 31.91
N LEU A 22 4.16 -6.07 32.15
CA LEU A 22 4.01 -4.87 32.98
C LEU A 22 4.36 -5.15 34.44
N ILE A 23 4.01 -6.32 34.98
CA ILE A 23 4.40 -6.74 36.34
C ILE A 23 5.93 -6.82 36.44
N LYS A 24 6.57 -7.53 35.50
CA LYS A 24 8.01 -7.80 35.53
C LYS A 24 8.84 -6.53 35.34
N PHE A 25 8.36 -5.59 34.53
CA PHE A 25 9.10 -4.38 34.17
C PHE A 25 8.55 -3.11 34.80
N LYS A 26 7.65 -3.18 35.80
CA LYS A 26 7.02 -2.02 36.45
C LYS A 26 7.97 -0.89 36.83
N HIS A 27 9.15 -1.22 37.35
CA HIS A 27 10.17 -0.22 37.74
C HIS A 27 10.91 0.35 36.53
N VAL A 28 11.12 -0.46 35.50
CA VAL A 28 11.81 -0.07 34.27
C VAL A 28 10.89 0.76 33.37
N LEU A 29 9.57 0.66 33.52
CA LEU A 29 8.60 1.53 32.84
C LEU A 29 8.80 3.01 33.16
N ILE A 30 9.31 3.34 34.35
CA ILE A 30 9.64 4.73 34.72
C ILE A 30 10.77 5.26 33.82
N LEU A 31 11.80 4.45 33.62
CA LEU A 31 12.92 4.75 32.71
C LEU A 31 12.46 4.78 31.24
N ASP A 32 11.54 3.89 30.85
CA ASP A 32 10.96 3.91 29.51
C ASP A 32 10.14 5.19 29.29
N LYS A 33 9.36 5.62 30.30
CA LYS A 33 8.59 6.87 30.29
C LYS A 33 9.48 8.09 30.07
N GLU A 34 10.62 8.19 30.74
CA GLU A 34 11.59 9.29 30.51
C GLU A 34 12.11 9.32 29.08
N LYS A 35 12.19 8.16 28.42
CA LYS A 35 12.54 8.01 27.00
C LYS A 35 11.33 8.11 26.08
N GLY A 36 10.17 8.46 26.62
CA GLY A 36 8.91 8.57 25.90
C GLY A 36 8.32 7.22 25.49
N TYR A 37 8.41 6.17 26.29
CA TYR A 37 7.78 4.86 26.06
C TYR A 37 8.26 4.09 24.84
N VAL A 38 9.57 4.09 24.56
CA VAL A 38 10.14 3.40 23.38
C VAL A 38 9.83 1.90 23.41
N TYR A 39 10.04 1.23 24.54
CA TYR A 39 9.83 -0.21 24.65
C TYR A 39 8.36 -0.57 24.69
N LEU A 40 7.56 0.17 25.46
CA LEU A 40 6.13 -0.05 25.58
C LEU A 40 5.41 0.18 24.24
N ARG A 41 5.74 1.26 23.51
CA ARG A 41 5.21 1.48 22.14
C ARG A 41 5.62 0.37 21.19
N SER A 42 6.88 -0.07 21.25
CA SER A 42 7.35 -1.16 20.41
C SER A 42 6.58 -2.43 20.70
N PHE A 43 6.37 -2.75 21.98
CA PHE A 43 5.63 -3.93 22.40
C PHE A 43 4.18 -3.87 21.94
N LEU A 44 3.51 -2.73 22.12
CA LEU A 44 2.17 -2.48 21.59
C LEU A 44 2.08 -2.72 20.09
N TRP A 45 2.93 -2.05 19.31
CA TRP A 45 2.97 -2.22 17.85
C TRP A 45 3.14 -3.69 17.42
N TYR A 46 3.99 -4.46 18.11
CA TYR A 46 4.22 -5.87 17.77
C TYR A 46 3.08 -6.82 18.16
N THR A 47 2.34 -6.51 19.23
CA THR A 47 1.27 -7.38 19.74
C THR A 47 -0.12 -6.98 19.28
N ASP A 48 -0.31 -5.72 18.86
CA ASP A 48 -1.60 -5.16 18.45
C ASP A 48 -2.20 -5.96 17.29
N THR A 49 -1.40 -6.35 16.31
CA THR A 49 -1.83 -7.22 15.20
C THR A 49 -2.23 -8.64 15.63
N LYS A 50 -1.91 -9.03 16.86
CA LYS A 50 -2.21 -10.37 17.42
C LYS A 50 -3.32 -10.33 18.46
N LEU A 51 -3.79 -9.13 18.82
CA LEU A 51 -4.93 -8.93 19.68
C LEU A 51 -6.19 -8.79 18.81
N LEU A 52 -7.25 -9.46 19.22
CA LEU A 52 -8.55 -9.25 18.60
C LEU A 52 -9.10 -7.88 19.02
N GLU A 53 -9.89 -7.24 18.15
CA GLU A 53 -10.56 -5.98 18.49
C GLU A 53 -11.41 -6.10 19.76
N SER A 54 -12.04 -7.28 19.96
CA SER A 54 -12.80 -7.59 21.17
C SER A 54 -11.97 -7.70 22.45
N GLN A 55 -10.63 -7.78 22.35
CA GLN A 55 -9.70 -7.86 23.48
C GLN A 55 -9.07 -6.51 23.84
N GLN A 56 -9.33 -5.47 23.02
CA GLN A 56 -8.80 -4.13 23.25
C GLN A 56 -9.29 -3.53 24.58
N PRO A 57 -10.58 -3.68 24.98
CA PRO A 57 -11.04 -3.18 26.29
C PRO A 57 -10.30 -3.82 27.48
N GLU A 58 -9.98 -5.11 27.40
CA GLU A 58 -9.23 -5.82 28.42
C GLU A 58 -7.77 -5.35 28.47
N LEU A 59 -7.16 -5.11 27.32
CA LEU A 59 -5.82 -4.52 27.25
C LEU A 59 -5.81 -3.13 27.90
N GLU A 60 -6.81 -2.30 27.61
CA GLU A 60 -6.94 -0.97 28.22
C GLU A 60 -7.03 -1.04 29.74
N GLN A 61 -7.78 -2.02 30.28
CA GLN A 61 -7.86 -2.27 31.72
C GLN A 61 -6.51 -2.70 32.29
N VAL A 62 -5.77 -3.57 31.59
CA VAL A 62 -4.42 -3.99 32.00
C VAL A 62 -3.47 -2.80 32.05
N LEU A 63 -3.49 -1.94 31.03
CA LEU A 63 -2.66 -0.74 30.96
C LEU A 63 -3.04 0.29 32.03
N ALA A 64 -4.33 0.46 32.33
CA ALA A 64 -4.83 1.38 33.35
C ALA A 64 -4.30 1.09 34.76
N LYS A 65 -3.88 -0.15 35.04
CA LYS A 65 -3.23 -0.53 36.32
C LYS A 65 -1.84 0.11 36.47
N TYR A 66 -1.20 0.52 35.38
CA TYR A 66 0.21 0.97 35.37
C TYR A 66 0.42 2.35 34.76
N LEU A 67 -0.56 2.88 34.02
CA LEU A 67 -0.46 4.10 33.24
C LEU A 67 -1.68 5.00 33.50
N SER A 68 -1.44 6.31 33.54
CA SER A 68 -2.52 7.30 33.57
C SER A 68 -3.27 7.37 32.23
N GLU A 69 -4.46 7.96 32.23
CA GLU A 69 -5.23 8.20 31.00
C GLU A 69 -4.44 9.02 29.97
N GLU A 70 -3.68 10.02 30.42
CA GLU A 70 -2.86 10.86 29.56
C GLU A 70 -1.73 10.06 28.90
N GLU A 71 -1.05 9.20 29.67
CA GLU A 71 0.04 8.35 29.18
C GLU A 71 -0.47 7.35 28.15
N LYS A 72 -1.59 6.68 28.45
CA LYS A 72 -2.27 5.77 27.53
C LYS A 72 -2.65 6.49 26.23
N SER A 73 -3.29 7.66 26.33
CA SER A 73 -3.70 8.45 25.18
C SER A 73 -2.51 8.85 24.30
N ASN A 74 -1.40 9.29 24.91
CA ASN A 74 -0.18 9.65 24.20
C ASN A 74 0.42 8.47 23.41
N ILE A 75 0.53 7.31 24.07
CA ILE A 75 1.04 6.07 23.45
C ILE A 75 0.15 5.67 22.28
N MET A 76 -1.17 5.58 22.49
CA MET A 76 -2.13 5.19 21.47
C MET A 76 -2.13 6.14 20.28
N ARG A 77 -2.09 7.46 20.52
CA ARG A 77 -2.02 8.48 19.46
C ARG A 77 -0.76 8.34 18.61
N THR A 78 0.38 8.05 19.25
CA THR A 78 1.65 7.86 18.54
C THR A 78 1.62 6.63 17.65
N ILE A 79 1.05 5.53 18.14
CA ILE A 79 0.88 4.30 17.36
C ILE A 79 -0.09 4.50 16.20
N ALA A 80 -1.23 5.14 16.46
CA ALA A 80 -2.20 5.47 15.42
C ALA A 80 -1.59 6.34 14.31
N ALA A 81 -0.79 7.35 14.67
CA ALA A 81 -0.09 8.17 13.69
C ALA A 81 0.85 7.33 12.81
N LYS A 82 1.60 6.39 13.41
CA LYS A 82 2.48 5.49 12.68
C LYS A 82 1.73 4.60 11.69
N TYR A 83 0.59 4.02 12.10
CA TYR A 83 -0.25 3.22 11.20
C TYR A 83 -0.82 4.04 10.05
N ILE A 84 -1.24 5.28 10.31
CA ILE A 84 -1.71 6.20 9.26
C ILE A 84 -0.59 6.47 8.25
N ASP A 85 0.64 6.70 8.72
CA ASP A 85 1.77 6.98 7.85
C ASP A 85 2.21 5.75 7.03
N GLU A 86 2.23 4.56 7.65
CA GLU A 86 2.47 3.28 6.96
C GLU A 86 1.41 3.05 5.87
N GLY A 87 0.12 3.16 6.21
CA GLY A 87 -0.98 3.00 5.25
C GLY A 87 -0.95 4.03 4.10
N ARG A 88 -0.54 5.28 4.39
CA ARG A 88 -0.33 6.29 3.34
C ARG A 88 0.86 5.95 2.45
N ALA A 89 1.94 5.41 3.01
CA ALA A 89 3.12 5.00 2.25
C ALA A 89 2.79 3.82 1.32
N GLU A 90 2.10 2.81 1.84
CA GLU A 90 1.61 1.66 1.07
C GLU A 90 0.66 2.11 -0.05
N GLY A 91 -0.36 2.92 0.28
CA GLY A 91 -1.31 3.42 -0.72
C GLY A 91 -0.65 4.25 -1.84
N ARG A 92 0.38 5.05 -1.52
CA ARG A 92 1.16 5.75 -2.55
C ARG A 92 1.95 4.78 -3.42
N ALA A 93 2.60 3.79 -2.82
CA ALA A 93 3.39 2.81 -3.56
C ALA A 93 2.51 1.99 -4.52
N GLU A 94 1.35 1.53 -4.06
CA GLU A 94 0.35 0.83 -4.89
C GLU A 94 -0.17 1.73 -6.00
N GLY A 95 -0.51 2.99 -5.69
CA GLY A 95 -0.97 3.97 -6.66
C GLY A 95 0.03 4.23 -7.78
N ILE A 96 1.32 4.40 -7.44
CA ILE A 96 2.40 4.58 -8.42
C ILE A 96 2.53 3.34 -9.31
N LYS A 97 2.58 2.15 -8.72
CA LYS A 97 2.73 0.88 -9.46
C LYS A 97 1.56 0.67 -10.43
N LEU A 98 0.34 0.93 -9.98
CA LEU A 98 -0.85 0.83 -10.83
C LEU A 98 -0.82 1.87 -11.96
N GLY A 99 -0.46 3.12 -11.64
CA GLY A 99 -0.32 4.21 -12.61
C GLY A 99 0.71 3.90 -13.69
N GLU A 100 1.90 3.41 -13.31
CA GLU A 100 2.93 3.00 -14.27
C GLU A 100 2.47 1.84 -15.16
N THR A 101 1.77 0.86 -14.58
CA THR A 101 1.31 -0.31 -15.34
C THR A 101 0.25 0.09 -16.35
N LYS A 102 -0.74 0.89 -15.94
CA LYS A 102 -1.78 1.42 -16.83
C LYS A 102 -1.18 2.31 -17.91
N GLY A 103 -0.35 3.29 -17.53
CA GLY A 103 0.27 4.21 -18.48
C GLY A 103 1.18 3.50 -19.49
N LYS A 104 1.93 2.48 -19.09
CA LYS A 104 2.73 1.65 -20.03
C LYS A 104 1.83 0.85 -20.98
N ALA A 105 0.70 0.33 -20.52
CA ALA A 105 -0.22 -0.42 -21.35
C ALA A 105 -0.94 0.49 -22.38
N GLU A 106 -1.46 1.62 -21.92
CA GLU A 106 -2.12 2.63 -22.74
C GLU A 106 -1.15 3.21 -23.78
N GLY A 107 0.03 3.67 -23.37
CA GLY A 107 1.02 4.22 -24.29
C GLY A 107 1.51 3.20 -25.34
N ARG A 108 1.62 1.92 -24.99
CA ARG A 108 1.91 0.86 -25.98
C ARG A 108 0.76 0.60 -26.94
N ALA A 109 -0.49 0.69 -26.49
CA ALA A 109 -1.66 0.53 -27.34
C ALA A 109 -1.77 1.71 -28.32
N GLU A 110 -1.66 2.94 -27.81
CA GLU A 110 -1.66 4.17 -28.61
C GLU A 110 -0.53 4.18 -29.63
N GLY A 111 0.71 3.90 -29.20
CA GLY A 111 1.86 3.86 -30.12
C GLY A 111 1.71 2.81 -31.23
N ARG A 112 1.11 1.64 -30.94
CA ARG A 112 0.81 0.63 -31.97
C ARG A 112 -0.28 1.12 -32.94
N ALA A 113 -1.33 1.76 -32.43
CA ALA A 113 -2.39 2.31 -33.27
C ALA A 113 -1.86 3.45 -34.16
N GLU A 114 -1.02 4.34 -33.62
CA GLU A 114 -0.39 5.41 -34.39
C GLU A 114 0.56 4.87 -35.48
N ALA A 115 1.39 3.87 -35.15
CA ALA A 115 2.26 3.21 -36.11
C ALA A 115 1.46 2.54 -37.24
N ALA A 116 0.38 1.82 -36.91
CA ALA A 116 -0.51 1.20 -37.89
C ALA A 116 -1.15 2.23 -38.82
N ARG A 117 -1.66 3.35 -38.26
CA ARG A 117 -2.21 4.46 -39.05
C ARG A 117 -1.16 5.15 -39.90
N GLY A 118 0.06 5.33 -39.40
CA GLY A 118 1.19 5.89 -40.13
C GLY A 118 1.58 5.03 -41.33
N LEU A 119 1.69 3.72 -41.12
CA LEU A 119 1.94 2.75 -42.20
C LEU A 119 0.81 2.77 -43.23
N ALA A 120 -0.45 2.75 -42.80
CA ALA A 120 -1.60 2.81 -43.70
C ALA A 120 -1.61 4.06 -44.58
N ARG A 121 -1.31 5.24 -44.01
CA ARG A 121 -1.18 6.49 -44.78
C ARG A 121 -0.08 6.41 -45.84
N ASN A 122 1.07 5.82 -45.51
CA ASN A 122 2.17 5.67 -46.46
C ASN A 122 1.80 4.72 -47.61
N LEU A 123 1.12 3.61 -47.31
CA LEU A 123 0.67 2.65 -48.31
C LEU A 123 -0.44 3.23 -49.21
N LEU A 124 -1.38 3.99 -48.64
CA LEU A 124 -2.41 4.72 -49.43
C LEU A 124 -1.76 5.68 -50.43
N LYS A 125 -0.76 6.47 -49.98
CA LYS A 125 -0.01 7.38 -50.85
C LYS A 125 0.78 6.67 -51.95
N ALA A 126 1.22 5.44 -51.69
CA ALA A 126 1.89 4.60 -52.67
C ALA A 126 0.93 3.87 -53.64
N GLY A 127 -0.39 4.04 -53.48
CA GLY A 127 -1.42 3.51 -54.39
C GLY A 127 -1.87 2.07 -54.11
N PHE A 128 -1.56 1.52 -52.92
CA PHE A 128 -2.05 0.19 -52.54
C PHE A 128 -3.56 0.18 -52.25
N SER A 129 -4.22 -0.97 -52.46
CA SER A 129 -5.65 -1.13 -52.22
C SER A 129 -6.01 -1.13 -50.73
N VAL A 130 -7.26 -0.78 -50.43
CA VAL A 130 -7.81 -0.80 -49.06
C VAL A 130 -7.71 -2.21 -48.45
N GLU A 131 -7.99 -3.24 -49.24
CA GLU A 131 -7.84 -4.65 -48.89
C GLU A 131 -6.42 -4.97 -48.42
N PHE A 132 -5.42 -4.64 -49.25
CA PHE A 132 -4.01 -4.92 -48.95
C PHE A 132 -3.55 -4.19 -47.69
N ILE A 133 -3.98 -2.95 -47.52
CA ILE A 133 -3.61 -2.14 -46.35
C ILE A 133 -4.23 -2.71 -45.08
N SER A 134 -5.53 -3.03 -45.11
CA SER A 134 -6.23 -3.64 -43.97
C SER A 134 -5.54 -4.93 -43.50
N GLU A 135 -5.15 -5.80 -44.44
CA GLU A 135 -4.44 -7.06 -44.15
C GLU A 135 -3.06 -6.85 -43.52
N ASN A 136 -2.33 -5.79 -43.91
CA ASN A 136 -0.94 -5.56 -43.49
C ASN A 136 -0.79 -4.62 -42.29
N THR A 137 -1.78 -3.78 -41.98
CA THR A 137 -1.73 -2.85 -40.85
C THR A 137 -2.59 -3.27 -39.67
N GLY A 138 -3.45 -4.30 -39.84
CA GLY A 138 -4.40 -4.74 -38.82
C GLY A 138 -5.50 -3.73 -38.53
N LEU A 139 -5.70 -2.73 -39.40
CA LEU A 139 -6.82 -1.79 -39.34
C LEU A 139 -8.01 -2.38 -40.09
N SER A 140 -9.22 -2.04 -39.67
CA SER A 140 -10.44 -2.39 -40.41
C SER A 140 -10.48 -1.67 -41.76
N LYS A 141 -11.21 -2.23 -42.73
CA LYS A 141 -11.40 -1.57 -44.02
C LYS A 141 -12.03 -0.19 -43.87
N GLU A 142 -12.99 -0.04 -42.95
CA GLU A 142 -13.62 1.24 -42.62
C GLU A 142 -12.61 2.25 -42.06
N GLU A 143 -11.71 1.82 -41.16
CA GLU A 143 -10.63 2.68 -40.64
C GLU A 143 -9.69 3.16 -41.75
N VAL A 144 -9.33 2.28 -42.68
CA VAL A 144 -8.48 2.62 -43.83
C VAL A 144 -9.20 3.57 -44.80
N ILE A 145 -10.50 3.35 -45.08
CA ILE A 145 -11.31 4.25 -45.91
C ILE A 145 -11.41 5.64 -45.27
N ASN A 146 -11.66 5.71 -43.96
CA ASN A 146 -11.69 6.96 -43.23
C ASN A 146 -10.34 7.70 -43.28
N LEU A 147 -9.22 6.97 -43.16
CA LEU A 147 -7.90 7.56 -43.35
C LEU A 147 -7.70 8.10 -44.77
N LYS A 148 -8.14 7.36 -45.80
CA LYS A 148 -8.06 7.79 -47.20
C LYS A 148 -8.82 9.09 -47.45
N ASN A 149 -10.06 9.17 -46.97
CA ASN A 149 -10.91 10.36 -47.10
C ASN A 149 -10.29 11.60 -46.42
N ASN A 150 -9.51 11.41 -45.33
CA ASN A 150 -8.82 12.51 -44.63
C ASN A 150 -7.50 12.94 -45.28
N ILE A 151 -7.01 12.24 -46.32
CA ILE A 151 -5.78 12.59 -47.07
C ILE A 151 -6.14 13.32 -48.39
N GLU A 152 -7.36 13.12 -48.90
CA GLU A 152 -7.84 13.67 -50.17
C GLU A 152 -8.47 15.08 -50.05
N TYR A 153 -8.44 15.70 -48.85
CA TYR A 153 -8.71 17.13 -48.58
C TYR A 153 -7.43 17.84 -48.16
#